data_AF-A0AB38Z0X0-F1
#
_entry.id   AF-A0AB38Z0X0-F1
#
_cell.length_a   1.000
_cell.length_b   1.000
_cell.length_c   1.000
_cell.angle_alpha   90.00
_cell.angle_beta   90.00
_cell.angle_gamma   90.00
#
_symmetry.space_group_name_H-M   'P 1'
#
loop_
_entity.id
_entity.type
_entity.pdbx_description
1 polymer ?
#
loop_
_entity_poly.entity_id
_entity_poly.type
_entity_poly.pdbx_seq_one_letter_code
_entity_poly.pdbx_strand_id
1 'polypeptide(L)'
;MKIKLAILSLFCGTILLNGCAIQSIQPDAQSNLLLKPKLADEPEKMTQSEIKELNLTVKGYPKNLLRVLPNYPVKAAFNRMEGELKVKFDVDENGYVQNIRVLDSPLVDVFGLSLIHAMEQWRYETGKPAKDLNFGWCFKKYAEKKQVGF
;
A
#
# COMPACT_ATOMS: atom_id res chain seq x y z
N MET A 1 41.64 40.35 9.89
CA MET A 1 40.16 40.36 9.89
C MET A 1 39.69 40.80 8.50
N LYS A 2 38.77 40.07 7.85
CA LYS A 2 38.13 40.48 6.58
C LYS A 2 36.64 40.24 6.71
N ILE A 3 35.85 41.30 6.54
CA ILE A 3 34.40 41.32 6.74
C ILE A 3 33.74 40.77 5.47
N LYS A 4 32.90 39.74 5.58
CA LYS A 4 32.07 39.27 4.46
C LYS A 4 30.86 40.19 4.31
N LEU A 5 30.82 40.94 3.22
CA LEU A 5 29.63 41.68 2.79
C LEU A 5 28.77 40.76 1.92
N ALA A 6 27.48 40.64 2.23
CA ALA A 6 26.54 39.80 1.49
C ALA A 6 25.33 40.64 1.06
N ILE A 7 25.16 40.87 -0.25
CA ILE A 7 24.00 41.58 -0.80
C ILE A 7 23.55 40.91 -2.11
N LEU A 8 22.41 40.23 -2.01
CA LEU A 8 21.32 40.21 -2.99
C LEU A 8 21.63 39.83 -4.47
N SER A 9 21.62 38.52 -4.76
CA SER A 9 21.41 38.03 -6.14
C SER A 9 19.94 38.20 -6.55
N LEU A 10 19.69 38.84 -7.70
CA LEU A 10 18.34 39.13 -8.22
C LEU A 10 17.49 37.87 -8.40
N PHE A 11 16.19 37.99 -8.10
CA PHE A 11 15.20 36.96 -8.42
C PHE A 11 14.99 36.84 -9.93
N CYS A 12 15.08 35.62 -10.46
CA CYS A 12 14.60 35.28 -11.79
C CYS A 12 13.06 35.26 -11.76
N GLY A 13 12.43 36.27 -12.37
CA GLY A 13 10.98 36.49 -12.27
C GLY A 13 10.32 36.78 -13.61
N THR A 14 10.13 35.76 -14.44
CA THR A 14 9.24 35.80 -15.62
C THR A 14 8.56 34.44 -15.84
N ILE A 15 7.30 34.32 -15.39
CA ILE A 15 6.36 33.30 -15.88
C ILE A 15 5.20 34.06 -16.51
N LEU A 16 4.98 33.83 -17.81
CA LEU A 16 3.96 34.51 -18.58
C LEU A 16 2.56 33.99 -18.21
N LEU A 17 1.66 34.91 -17.85
CA LEU A 17 0.23 34.66 -17.82
C LEU A 17 -0.26 34.33 -19.24
N ASN A 18 -0.91 33.19 -19.41
CA ASN A 18 -1.89 32.99 -20.47
C ASN A 18 -3.30 32.96 -19.85
N GLY A 19 -4.24 33.64 -20.51
CA GLY A 19 -5.46 34.13 -19.86
C GLY A 19 -6.51 33.07 -19.53
N CYS A 20 -7.22 33.29 -18.43
CA CYS A 20 -8.47 32.63 -18.10
C CYS A 20 -9.64 33.57 -18.40
N ALA A 21 -10.55 33.18 -19.30
CA ALA A 21 -11.71 33.98 -19.71
C ALA A 21 -13.04 33.29 -19.35
N ILE A 22 -13.62 33.76 -18.24
CA ILE A 22 -15.05 34.03 -17.94
C ILE A 22 -16.12 33.40 -18.87
N GLN A 23 -17.01 32.56 -18.30
CA GLN A 23 -18.50 32.71 -18.23
C GLN A 23 -19.08 31.37 -17.69
N SER A 24 -19.62 31.26 -16.48
CA SER A 24 -20.95 31.69 -15.96
C SER A 24 -22.12 30.75 -16.29
N ILE A 25 -23.06 30.61 -15.34
CA ILE A 25 -24.44 30.07 -15.45
C ILE A 25 -24.61 28.55 -15.10
N GLN A 26 -25.12 28.31 -13.88
CA GLN A 26 -26.03 27.20 -13.48
C GLN A 26 -27.45 27.53 -14.04
N PRO A 27 -28.49 26.65 -14.14
CA PRO A 27 -28.86 25.60 -13.16
C PRO A 27 -29.63 24.34 -13.71
N ASP A 28 -30.41 23.67 -12.83
CA ASP A 28 -31.53 22.71 -12.99
C ASP A 28 -31.41 21.31 -13.68
N ALA A 29 -31.35 20.29 -12.83
CA ALA A 29 -32.41 19.31 -12.50
C ALA A 29 -33.17 18.43 -13.54
N GLN A 30 -33.56 17.26 -13.03
CA GLN A 30 -34.62 16.31 -13.49
C GLN A 30 -34.31 15.28 -14.60
N SER A 31 -34.01 14.07 -14.12
CA SER A 31 -34.54 12.75 -14.56
C SER A 31 -34.94 12.53 -16.03
N ASN A 32 -34.41 11.44 -16.61
CA ASN A 32 -35.27 10.47 -17.29
C ASN A 32 -34.71 9.04 -17.18
N LEU A 33 -35.53 8.15 -16.62
CA LEU A 33 -35.30 6.70 -16.61
C LEU A 33 -36.07 6.13 -17.81
N LEU A 34 -35.38 5.56 -18.80
CA LEU A 34 -36.02 4.73 -19.81
C LEU A 34 -35.20 3.47 -20.08
N LEU A 35 -35.91 2.36 -20.28
CA LEU A 35 -35.44 1.02 -19.95
C LEU A 35 -35.68 0.08 -21.15
N LYS A 36 -34.75 -0.87 -21.35
CA LYS A 36 -34.83 -2.06 -22.24
C LYS A 36 -34.45 -1.81 -23.73
N PRO A 37 -34.25 -2.86 -24.55
CA PRO A 37 -32.95 -3.58 -24.56
C PRO A 37 -32.48 -3.92 -26.01
N LYS A 38 -31.30 -4.54 -26.17
CA LYS A 38 -31.13 -5.50 -27.28
C LYS A 38 -30.24 -6.68 -26.91
N LEU A 39 -30.74 -7.87 -27.26
CA LEU A 39 -30.09 -9.17 -27.07
C LEU A 39 -29.08 -9.43 -28.21
N ALA A 40 -28.21 -10.42 -28.00
CA ALA A 40 -27.03 -10.74 -28.82
C ALA A 40 -27.32 -11.33 -30.21
N ASP A 41 -26.29 -11.23 -31.07
CA ASP A 41 -25.87 -12.07 -32.21
C ASP A 41 -24.55 -11.41 -32.71
N GLU A 42 -23.41 -12.04 -33.07
CA GLU A 42 -22.83 -13.39 -32.89
C GLU A 42 -21.26 -13.21 -32.86
N PRO A 43 -20.31 -14.19 -32.94
CA PRO A 43 -19.10 -14.11 -32.11
C PRO A 43 -17.74 -14.03 -32.86
N GLU A 44 -16.94 -13.00 -32.58
CA GLU A 44 -15.51 -13.00 -32.94
C GLU A 44 -14.67 -13.80 -31.92
N LYS A 45 -14.12 -14.90 -32.43
CA LYS A 45 -13.30 -15.92 -31.77
C LYS A 45 -11.98 -15.35 -31.24
N MET A 46 -12.00 -14.76 -30.05
CA MET A 46 -10.80 -14.31 -29.31
C MET A 46 -9.92 -15.51 -28.89
N THR A 47 -8.60 -15.34 -28.89
CA THR A 47 -7.69 -16.49 -28.95
C THR A 47 -7.42 -17.12 -27.58
N GLN A 48 -7.23 -18.44 -27.56
CA GLN A 48 -6.91 -19.18 -26.32
C GLN A 48 -5.57 -18.78 -25.68
N SER A 49 -4.69 -18.12 -26.44
CA SER A 49 -3.47 -17.47 -25.97
C SER A 49 -3.75 -16.30 -25.00
N GLU A 50 -4.68 -15.41 -25.35
CA GLU A 50 -4.98 -14.21 -24.57
C GLU A 50 -5.69 -14.56 -23.24
N ILE A 51 -6.58 -15.56 -23.27
CA ILE A 51 -7.25 -16.09 -22.07
C ILE A 51 -6.24 -16.71 -21.10
N LYS A 52 -5.14 -17.29 -21.59
CA LYS A 52 -4.06 -17.84 -20.76
C LYS A 52 -3.25 -16.74 -20.06
N GLU A 53 -3.05 -15.60 -20.71
CA GLU A 53 -2.32 -14.47 -20.13
C GLU A 53 -3.18 -13.68 -19.12
N LEU A 54 -4.49 -13.62 -19.34
CA LEU A 54 -5.46 -13.05 -18.40
C LEU A 54 -5.79 -13.98 -17.21
N ASN A 55 -5.74 -15.30 -17.36
CA ASN A 55 -5.95 -16.23 -16.23
C ASN A 55 -4.73 -16.37 -15.31
N LEU A 56 -3.54 -15.98 -15.78
CA LEU A 56 -2.34 -15.84 -14.96
C LEU A 56 -2.38 -14.60 -14.05
N THR A 57 -3.12 -13.56 -14.43
CA THR A 57 -3.14 -12.26 -13.73
C THR A 57 -4.28 -12.08 -12.72
N VAL A 58 -5.24 -13.03 -12.65
CA VAL A 58 -6.29 -13.08 -11.62
C VAL A 58 -6.12 -14.28 -10.67
N LYS A 59 -4.86 -14.60 -10.31
CA LYS A 59 -4.60 -15.31 -9.05
C LYS A 59 -4.87 -14.36 -7.89
N GLY A 60 -6.12 -14.35 -7.41
CA GLY A 60 -6.52 -13.54 -6.27
C GLY A 60 -5.65 -13.82 -5.04
N TYR A 61 -5.21 -12.76 -4.37
CA TYR A 61 -4.33 -12.86 -3.20
C TYR A 61 -4.89 -13.83 -2.15
N PRO A 62 -4.04 -14.67 -1.52
CA PRO A 62 -4.49 -15.60 -0.51
C PRO A 62 -5.08 -14.86 0.68
N LYS A 63 -6.28 -15.27 1.11
CA LYS A 63 -6.92 -14.68 2.29
C LYS A 63 -6.12 -15.05 3.53
N ASN A 64 -5.85 -14.08 4.41
CA ASN A 64 -5.26 -14.37 5.72
C ASN A 64 -6.33 -15.03 6.62
N LEU A 65 -5.96 -16.13 7.27
CA LEU A 65 -6.79 -16.88 8.22
C LEU A 65 -6.36 -16.60 9.67
N LEU A 66 -5.04 -16.56 9.92
CA LEU A 66 -4.44 -16.24 11.21
C LEU A 66 -3.31 -15.22 11.03
N ARG A 67 -3.32 -14.20 11.88
CA ARG A 67 -2.26 -13.20 11.99
C ARG A 67 -1.87 -13.01 13.46
N VAL A 68 -0.81 -13.70 13.86
CA VAL A 68 -0.18 -13.49 15.18
C VAL A 68 0.50 -12.12 15.20
N LEU A 69 0.34 -11.37 16.29
CA LEU A 69 0.98 -10.08 16.47
C LEU A 69 2.45 -10.26 16.89
N PRO A 70 3.41 -9.49 16.34
CA PRO A 70 4.80 -9.56 16.74
C PRO A 70 5.02 -9.00 18.15
N ASN A 71 5.76 -9.76 18.95
CA ASN A 71 6.14 -9.37 20.31
C ASN A 71 7.03 -8.13 20.27
N TYR A 72 6.62 -7.08 20.98
CA TYR A 72 7.35 -5.81 20.98
C TYR A 72 8.68 -5.95 21.77
N PRO A 73 9.86 -5.70 21.15
CA PRO A 73 11.16 -5.95 21.76
C PRO A 73 11.41 -5.16 23.06
N VAL A 74 12.06 -5.79 24.04
CA VAL A 74 12.40 -5.13 25.33
C VAL A 74 13.38 -3.96 25.11
N LYS A 75 14.39 -4.14 24.24
CA LYS A 75 15.34 -3.08 23.82
C LYS A 75 14.61 -1.88 23.20
N ALA A 76 13.55 -2.11 22.42
CA ALA A 76 12.72 -1.04 21.87
C ALA A 76 11.90 -0.33 22.96
N ALA A 77 11.33 -1.09 23.90
CA ALA A 77 10.49 -0.53 24.96
C ALA A 77 11.28 0.35 25.93
N PHE A 78 12.48 -0.08 26.31
CA PHE A 78 13.36 0.69 27.18
C PHE A 78 13.77 2.02 26.52
N ASN A 79 14.17 1.97 25.25
CA ASN A 79 14.61 3.13 24.48
C ASN A 79 13.46 3.92 23.82
N ARG A 80 12.19 3.55 24.07
CA ARG A 80 10.97 4.15 23.48
C ARG A 80 11.00 4.26 21.95
N MET A 81 11.65 3.30 21.28
CA MET A 81 11.79 3.28 19.83
C MET A 81 10.49 2.81 19.17
N GLU A 82 10.01 3.52 18.15
CA GLU A 82 8.88 3.11 17.32
C GLU A 82 9.28 3.15 15.83
N GLY A 83 8.49 2.54 14.96
CA GLY A 83 8.72 2.66 13.53
C GLY A 83 8.00 1.62 12.67
N GLU A 84 8.29 1.64 11.37
CA GLU A 84 7.72 0.74 10.38
C GLU A 84 8.79 -0.16 9.77
N LEU A 85 8.47 -1.45 9.59
CA LEU A 85 9.22 -2.37 8.74
C LEU A 85 8.36 -2.76 7.54
N LYS A 86 9.00 -2.80 6.36
CA LYS A 86 8.41 -3.39 5.16
C LYS A 86 9.05 -4.74 4.94
N VAL A 87 8.24 -5.73 4.59
CA VAL A 87 8.66 -7.12 4.43
C VAL A 87 8.04 -7.69 3.15
N LYS A 88 8.80 -8.56 2.50
CA LYS A 88 8.40 -9.31 1.33
C LYS A 88 8.45 -10.80 1.67
N PHE A 89 7.44 -11.58 1.32
CA PHE A 89 7.39 -13.00 1.65
C PHE A 89 6.58 -13.79 0.63
N ASP A 90 6.69 -15.12 0.68
CA ASP A 90 5.92 -16.03 -0.16
C ASP A 90 4.95 -16.84 0.71
N VAL A 91 3.87 -17.34 0.11
CA VAL A 91 2.88 -18.24 0.72
C VAL A 91 2.86 -19.52 -0.08
N ASP A 92 3.00 -20.66 0.59
CA ASP A 92 3.00 -21.98 -0.03
C ASP A 92 1.57 -22.46 -0.40
N GLU A 93 1.46 -23.67 -0.96
CA GLU A 93 0.16 -24.24 -1.32
C GLU A 93 -0.70 -24.60 -0.09
N ASN A 94 -0.08 -24.85 1.06
CA ASN A 94 -0.77 -25.20 2.31
C ASN A 94 -1.30 -23.97 3.05
N GLY A 95 -0.75 -22.77 2.79
CA GLY A 95 -1.07 -21.53 3.48
C GLY A 95 -0.05 -21.11 4.55
N TYR A 96 1.14 -21.72 4.58
CA TYR A 96 2.27 -21.30 5.40
C TYR A 96 3.02 -20.14 4.74
N VAL A 97 3.56 -19.24 5.58
CA VAL A 97 4.46 -18.17 5.14
C VAL A 97 5.89 -18.69 5.08
N GLN A 98 6.59 -18.40 3.99
CA GLN A 98 7.99 -18.80 3.76
C GLN A 98 8.81 -17.69 3.11
N ASN A 99 10.13 -17.88 3.05
CA ASN A 99 11.10 -16.98 2.42
C ASN A 99 10.92 -15.50 2.85
N ILE A 100 10.81 -15.25 4.15
CA ILE A 100 10.58 -13.92 4.71
C ILE A 100 11.82 -13.04 4.48
N ARG A 101 11.66 -11.97 3.68
CA ARG A 101 12.68 -11.00 3.28
C ARG A 101 12.30 -9.63 3.83
N VAL A 102 12.85 -9.25 4.99
CA VAL A 102 12.67 -7.88 5.52
C VAL A 102 13.44 -6.91 4.60
N LEU A 103 12.79 -5.83 4.16
CA LEU A 103 13.46 -4.81 3.35
C LEU A 103 14.40 -4.00 4.24
N ASP A 104 15.54 -3.59 3.68
CA ASP A 104 16.59 -2.92 4.45
C ASP A 104 16.06 -1.64 5.13
N SER A 105 16.41 -1.50 6.40
CA SER A 105 15.94 -0.44 7.30
C SER A 105 16.82 -0.40 8.54
N PRO A 106 17.13 0.78 9.10
CA PRO A 106 17.91 0.91 10.33
C PRO A 106 17.25 0.23 11.55
N LEU A 107 15.98 -0.15 11.42
CA LEU A 107 15.17 -0.79 12.46
C LEU A 107 15.18 -2.33 12.42
N VAL A 108 15.87 -2.95 11.45
CA VAL A 108 15.92 -4.42 11.28
C VAL A 108 16.55 -5.12 12.49
N ASP A 109 17.67 -4.62 13.04
CA ASP A 109 18.31 -5.14 14.26
C ASP A 109 17.34 -5.19 15.46
N VAL A 110 16.49 -4.17 15.57
CA VAL A 110 15.61 -3.98 16.72
C VAL A 110 14.35 -4.84 16.60
N PHE A 111 13.68 -4.81 15.45
CA PHE A 111 12.32 -5.34 15.28
C PHE A 111 12.22 -6.53 14.31
N GLY A 112 13.24 -6.78 13.49
CA GLY A 112 13.19 -7.78 12.41
C GLY A 112 12.89 -9.19 12.93
N LEU A 113 13.63 -9.65 13.94
CA LEU A 113 13.42 -10.97 14.55
C LEU A 113 12.01 -11.14 15.14
N SER A 114 11.51 -10.13 15.87
CA SER A 114 10.14 -10.14 16.40
C SER A 114 9.07 -10.23 15.32
N LEU A 115 9.28 -9.59 14.17
CA LEU A 115 8.37 -9.65 13.04
C LEU A 115 8.43 -11.03 12.36
N ILE A 116 9.62 -11.56 12.12
CA ILE A 116 9.85 -12.86 11.49
C ILE A 116 9.18 -13.99 12.31
N HIS A 117 9.45 -14.07 13.61
CA HIS A 117 8.86 -15.11 14.49
C HIS A 117 7.32 -15.08 14.52
N ALA A 118 6.69 -13.91 14.34
CA ALA A 118 5.24 -13.83 14.24
C ALA A 118 4.73 -14.24 12.86
N MET A 119 5.44 -13.86 11.78
CA MET A 119 5.10 -14.23 10.41
C MET A 119 5.18 -15.73 10.16
N GLU A 120 6.15 -16.43 10.77
CA GLU A 120 6.24 -17.90 10.77
C GLU A 120 4.97 -18.59 11.32
N GLN A 121 4.22 -17.90 12.18
CA GLN A 121 2.97 -18.37 12.79
C GLN A 121 1.72 -17.91 12.01
N TRP A 122 1.86 -17.09 10.96
CA TRP A 122 0.71 -16.68 10.15
C TRP A 122 0.21 -17.83 9.28
N ARG A 123 -1.11 -17.86 9.05
CA ARG A 123 -1.75 -18.85 8.20
C ARG A 123 -2.64 -18.16 7.18
N TYR A 124 -2.61 -18.67 5.97
CA TYR A 124 -3.33 -18.20 4.80
C TYR A 124 -4.22 -19.31 4.24
N GLU A 125 -5.09 -18.94 3.31
CA GLU A 125 -5.97 -19.86 2.59
C GLU A 125 -5.17 -20.84 1.72
N THR A 126 -5.31 -22.14 2.02
CA THR A 126 -4.77 -23.26 1.25
C THR A 126 -5.24 -23.23 -0.21
N GLY A 127 -4.41 -23.73 -1.13
CA GLY A 127 -4.70 -23.79 -2.57
C GLY A 127 -4.44 -22.48 -3.33
N LYS A 128 -3.96 -21.42 -2.66
CA LYS A 128 -3.63 -20.12 -3.26
C LYS A 128 -2.16 -19.73 -2.99
N PRO A 129 -1.17 -20.48 -3.51
CA PRO A 129 0.23 -20.11 -3.38
C PRO A 129 0.49 -18.76 -4.07
N ALA A 130 1.27 -17.90 -3.41
CA ALA A 130 1.61 -16.58 -3.89
C ALA A 130 3.07 -16.24 -3.57
N LYS A 131 3.70 -15.37 -4.37
CA LYS A 131 5.11 -14.98 -4.19
C LYS A 131 5.24 -13.47 -4.10
N ASP A 132 6.33 -13.04 -3.47
CA ASP A 132 6.75 -11.64 -3.37
C ASP A 132 5.68 -10.69 -2.79
N LEU A 133 4.83 -11.21 -1.89
CA LEU A 133 3.81 -10.45 -1.18
C LEU A 133 4.48 -9.39 -0.30
N ASN A 134 4.16 -8.12 -0.55
CA ASN A 134 4.68 -6.99 0.23
C ASN A 134 3.71 -6.64 1.36
N PHE A 135 4.25 -6.41 2.56
CA PHE A 135 3.50 -6.04 3.74
C PHE A 135 4.25 -5.00 4.57
N GLY A 136 3.52 -4.04 5.15
CA GLY A 136 4.06 -3.04 6.06
C GLY A 136 3.56 -3.29 7.47
N TRP A 137 4.45 -3.26 8.46
CA TRP A 137 4.12 -3.40 9.87
C TRP A 137 4.67 -2.25 10.69
N CYS A 138 3.81 -1.63 11.52
CA CYS A 138 4.20 -0.53 12.38
C CYS A 138 4.21 -0.93 13.86
N PHE A 139 5.37 -0.83 14.50
CA PHE A 139 5.53 -1.02 15.94
C PHE A 139 5.24 0.29 16.68
N LYS A 140 4.03 0.38 17.23
CA LYS A 140 3.61 1.45 18.15
C LYS A 140 3.24 0.88 19.50
N LYS A 141 3.74 1.48 20.57
CA LYS A 141 3.48 1.12 21.97
C LYS A 141 3.08 2.32 22.84
N TYR A 142 3.53 3.51 22.46
CA TYR A 142 3.32 4.77 23.18
C TYR A 142 2.42 5.74 22.40
N ALA A 143 1.91 5.34 21.24
CA ALA A 143 0.92 6.10 20.48
C ALA A 143 -0.31 6.44 21.35
N GLU A 144 -0.56 7.73 21.45
CA GLU A 144 -1.42 8.35 22.45
C GLU A 144 -2.88 7.93 22.30
N LYS A 145 -3.52 7.57 23.43
CA LYS A 145 -4.98 7.45 23.49
C LYS A 145 -5.56 8.86 23.32
N LYS A 146 -5.96 9.24 22.10
CA LYS A 146 -6.90 10.35 21.95
C LYS A 146 -8.12 10.05 22.82
N GLN A 147 -8.33 10.88 23.83
CA GLN A 147 -9.53 10.82 24.65
C GLN A 147 -10.72 11.01 23.71
N VAL A 148 -11.53 9.98 23.53
CA VAL A 148 -12.90 10.17 23.09
C VAL A 148 -13.59 10.78 24.30
N GLY A 149 -13.81 12.10 24.24
CA GLY A 149 -14.67 12.77 25.20
C GLY A 149 -16.05 12.12 25.16
N PHE A 150 -16.67 12.02 26.34
CA PHE A 150 -18.01 11.47 26.54
C PHE A 150 -19.07 12.20 25.70
#